data_AF-A0A930AM02-F1
#
_entry.id   AF-A0A930AM02-F1
#
_cell.length_a   1.000
_cell.length_b   1.000
_cell.length_c   1.000
_cell.angle_alpha   90.00
_cell.angle_beta   90.00
_cell.angle_gamma   90.00
#
_symmetry.space_group_name_H-M   'P 1'
#
loop_
_entity.id
_entity.type
_entity.pdbx_description
1 polymer ?
#
loop_
_entity_poly.entity_id
_entity_poly.type
_entity_poly.pdbx_seq_one_letter_code
_entity_poly.pdbx_strand_id
1 'polypeptide(L)'
;MGKAAIIASMNETSQAILTLNAKITKLTEIKGSLESFPTTVNYVLINDENIKSNYNIAGAKYSKDTSFEQDLLKNIKRDFDTKIDNVSEKVSNKIHELESQKFGLENKMNLLLNQLLTTKEK
;
A
#
# COMPACT_ATOMS: atom_id res chain seq x y z
N MET A 1 34.03 24.52 -3.55
CA MET A 1 34.39 23.30 -2.81
C MET A 1 35.53 22.61 -3.53
N GLY A 2 36.44 21.93 -2.82
CA GLY A 2 37.45 21.08 -3.47
C GLY A 2 36.82 19.77 -3.96
N LYS A 3 37.48 19.07 -4.90
CA LYS A 3 37.00 17.78 -5.46
C LYS A 3 36.60 16.78 -4.37
N ALA A 4 37.42 16.65 -3.31
CA ALA A 4 37.15 15.73 -2.20
C ALA A 4 35.82 16.03 -1.48
N ALA A 5 35.49 17.31 -1.26
CA ALA A 5 34.23 17.71 -0.64
C ALA A 5 33.02 17.43 -1.56
N ILE A 6 33.18 17.61 -2.87
CA ILE A 6 32.12 17.28 -3.84
C ILE A 6 31.85 15.77 -3.85
N ILE A 7 32.90 14.94 -3.85
CA ILE A 7 32.77 13.48 -3.77
C ILE A 7 32.07 13.05 -2.47
N ALA A 8 32.41 13.68 -1.33
CA ALA A 8 31.73 13.41 -0.06
C ALA A 8 30.22 13.70 -0.15
N SER A 9 29.83 14.87 -0.68
CA SER A 9 28.43 15.22 -0.88
C SER A 9 27.70 14.31 -1.88
N MET A 10 28.40 13.80 -2.90
CA MET A 10 27.85 12.81 -3.83
C MET A 10 27.57 11.48 -3.12
N ASN A 11 28.49 11.01 -2.28
CA ASN A 11 28.32 9.78 -1.50
C ASN A 11 27.14 9.90 -0.53
N GLU A 12 27.01 11.02 0.18
CA GLU A 12 25.85 11.29 1.04
C GLU A 12 24.53 11.29 0.25
N THR A 13 24.51 11.94 -0.91
CA THR A 13 23.32 11.99 -1.79
C THR A 13 22.96 10.60 -2.30
N SER A 14 23.95 9.78 -2.66
CA SER A 14 23.76 8.38 -3.07
C SER A 14 23.15 7.54 -1.95
N GLN A 15 23.65 7.66 -0.72
CA GLN A 15 23.10 6.94 0.44
C GLN A 15 21.66 7.36 0.77
N ALA A 16 21.34 8.64 0.62
CA ALA A 16 19.98 9.13 0.77
C ALA A 16 19.03 8.54 -0.30
N ILE A 17 19.46 8.46 -1.56
CA ILE A 17 18.69 7.81 -2.65
C ILE A 17 18.46 6.33 -2.34
N LEU A 18 19.49 5.59 -1.90
CA LEU A 18 19.37 4.18 -1.52
C LEU A 18 18.36 3.98 -0.39
N THR A 19 18.40 4.85 0.61
CA THR A 19 17.45 4.82 1.73
C THR A 19 16.01 5.07 1.27
N LEU A 20 15.79 6.02 0.35
CA LEU A 20 14.47 6.28 -0.21
C LEU A 20 13.98 5.10 -1.05
N ASN A 21 14.82 4.50 -1.89
CA ASN A 21 14.46 3.31 -2.66
C ASN A 21 14.01 2.16 -1.74
N ALA A 22 14.75 1.89 -0.66
CA ALA A 22 14.37 0.85 0.29
C ALA A 22 13.01 1.13 0.97
N LYS A 23 12.69 2.40 1.26
CA LYS A 23 11.38 2.78 1.80
C LYS A 23 10.27 2.61 0.77
N ILE A 24 10.50 3.01 -0.47
CA ILE A 24 9.55 2.84 -1.58
C ILE A 24 9.24 1.36 -1.77
N THR A 25 10.26 0.51 -1.89
CA THR A 25 10.08 -0.96 -2.04
C THR A 25 9.20 -1.55 -0.93
N LYS A 26 9.49 -1.22 0.34
CA LYS A 26 8.68 -1.70 1.47
C LYS A 26 7.23 -1.24 1.39
N LEU A 27 6.97 0.01 1.00
CA LEU A 27 5.61 0.52 0.86
C LEU A 27 4.87 -0.14 -0.32
N THR A 28 5.56 -0.42 -1.42
CA THR A 28 4.99 -1.16 -2.55
C THR A 28 4.60 -2.58 -2.14
N GLU A 29 5.44 -3.26 -1.36
CA GLU A 29 5.12 -4.59 -0.81
C GLU A 29 3.91 -4.56 0.13
N ILE A 30 3.84 -3.56 1.01
CA ILE A 30 2.70 -3.36 1.91
C ILE A 30 1.42 -3.12 1.11
N LYS A 31 1.46 -2.28 0.07
CA LYS A 31 0.32 -2.02 -0.81
C LYS A 31 -0.16 -3.31 -1.48
N GLY A 32 0.75 -4.08 -2.07
CA GLY A 32 0.39 -5.36 -2.70
C GLY A 32 -0.20 -6.37 -1.71
N SER A 33 0.28 -6.37 -0.46
CA SER A 33 -0.25 -7.23 0.60
C SER A 33 -1.66 -6.81 1.04
N LEU A 34 -1.95 -5.50 1.07
CA LEU A 34 -3.28 -4.97 1.38
C LEU A 34 -4.29 -5.29 0.28
N GLU A 35 -3.90 -5.10 -0.98
CA GLU A 35 -4.77 -5.32 -2.14
C GLU A 35 -5.04 -6.82 -2.40
N SER A 36 -4.14 -7.71 -1.99
CA SER A 36 -4.32 -9.16 -2.11
C SER A 36 -5.06 -9.81 -0.94
N PHE A 37 -5.42 -9.04 0.10
CA PHE A 37 -6.06 -9.60 1.27
C PHE A 37 -7.46 -10.14 0.95
N PRO A 38 -7.78 -11.42 1.25
CA PRO A 38 -9.07 -11.98 0.90
C PRO A 38 -10.17 -11.45 1.82
N THR A 39 -11.11 -10.69 1.25
CA THR A 39 -12.27 -10.13 1.98
C THR A 39 -13.56 -10.95 1.81
N THR A 40 -13.47 -12.08 1.12
CA THR A 40 -14.64 -12.94 0.84
C THR A 40 -14.99 -13.78 2.05
N VAL A 41 -16.16 -13.51 2.64
CA VAL A 41 -16.78 -14.36 3.66
C VAL A 41 -17.94 -15.12 3.02
N ASN A 42 -17.86 -16.44 2.98
CA ASN A 42 -18.93 -17.30 2.46
C ASN A 42 -19.97 -17.53 3.56
N TYR A 43 -21.22 -17.17 3.28
CA TYR A 43 -22.33 -17.45 4.18
C TYR A 43 -22.96 -18.81 3.84
N VAL A 44 -23.13 -19.65 4.86
CA VAL A 44 -23.54 -21.06 4.68
C VAL A 44 -25.06 -21.20 4.60
N LEU A 45 -25.82 -20.32 5.23
CA LEU A 45 -27.28 -20.40 5.33
C LEU A 45 -27.96 -19.53 4.26
N ILE A 46 -27.86 -19.97 3.01
CA ILE A 46 -28.14 -19.11 1.85
C ILE A 46 -29.66 -18.86 1.65
N ASN A 47 -30.50 -19.87 1.89
CA ASN A 47 -31.95 -19.79 1.73
C ASN A 47 -32.68 -20.88 2.55
N ASP A 48 -33.99 -20.73 2.74
CA ASP A 48 -34.83 -21.66 3.53
C ASP A 48 -34.73 -23.12 3.08
N GLU A 49 -34.59 -23.38 1.77
CA GLU A 49 -34.40 -24.73 1.23
C GLU A 49 -33.06 -25.34 1.62
N ASN A 50 -31.98 -24.55 1.61
CA ASN A 50 -30.65 -24.96 2.06
C ASN A 50 -30.64 -25.23 3.56
N ILE A 51 -31.27 -24.36 4.36
CA ILE A 51 -31.35 -24.52 5.82
C ILE A 51 -32.18 -25.76 6.17
N LYS A 52 -33.32 -25.96 5.51
CA LYS A 52 -34.16 -27.14 5.69
C LYS A 52 -33.43 -28.42 5.27
N SER A 53 -32.73 -28.40 4.14
CA SER A 53 -32.00 -29.56 3.62
C SER A 53 -30.78 -29.94 4.47
N ASN A 54 -29.99 -28.95 4.91
CA ASN A 54 -28.71 -29.22 5.58
C ASN A 54 -28.83 -29.27 7.10
N TYR A 55 -29.82 -28.59 7.68
CA TYR A 55 -29.95 -28.44 9.14
C TYR A 55 -31.31 -28.89 9.68
N ASN A 56 -32.27 -29.23 8.81
CA ASN A 56 -33.63 -29.63 9.20
C ASN A 56 -34.41 -28.55 9.99
N ILE A 57 -34.01 -27.29 9.82
CA ILE A 57 -34.61 -26.12 10.48
C ILE A 57 -35.36 -25.32 9.40
N ALA A 58 -36.63 -24.99 9.62
CA ALA A 58 -37.43 -24.19 8.69
C ALA A 58 -38.39 -23.26 9.45
N GLY A 59 -38.67 -22.07 8.91
CA GLY A 59 -39.69 -21.16 9.44
C GLY A 59 -39.36 -19.67 9.30
N ALA A 60 -40.40 -18.82 9.32
CA ALA A 60 -40.29 -17.37 9.08
C ALA A 60 -39.34 -16.61 10.04
N LYS A 61 -39.10 -17.14 11.25
CA LYS A 61 -38.10 -16.60 12.18
C LYS A 61 -36.67 -16.77 11.63
N TYR A 62 -36.34 -17.97 11.14
CA TYR A 62 -35.03 -18.29 10.63
C TYR A 62 -34.71 -17.57 9.32
N SER A 63 -35.71 -17.36 8.45
CA SER A 63 -35.57 -16.56 7.23
C SER A 63 -35.20 -15.09 7.51
N LYS A 64 -35.78 -14.49 8.57
CA LYS A 64 -35.43 -13.13 9.00
C LYS A 64 -34.04 -13.06 9.62
N ASP A 65 -33.70 -14.00 10.50
CA ASP A 65 -32.41 -14.05 11.17
C ASP A 65 -31.26 -14.27 10.15
N THR A 66 -31.46 -15.15 9.16
CA THR A 66 -30.48 -15.35 8.07
C THR A 66 -30.34 -14.13 7.17
N SER A 67 -31.44 -13.45 6.82
CA SER A 67 -31.38 -12.23 6.01
C SER A 67 -30.61 -11.12 6.72
N PHE A 68 -30.85 -10.93 8.02
CA PHE A 68 -30.11 -9.97 8.84
C PHE A 68 -28.62 -10.28 8.92
N GLU A 69 -28.24 -11.54 9.14
CA GLU A 69 -26.85 -11.98 9.17
C GLU A 69 -26.14 -11.79 7.81
N GLN A 70 -26.82 -12.09 6.69
CA GLN A 70 -26.30 -11.83 5.36
C GLN A 70 -26.04 -10.34 5.12
N ASP A 71 -26.96 -9.48 5.53
CA ASP A 71 -26.79 -8.02 5.37
C ASP A 71 -25.71 -7.46 6.30
N LEU A 72 -25.59 -8.00 7.52
CA LEU A 72 -24.47 -7.68 8.42
C LEU A 72 -23.13 -8.04 7.78
N LEU A 73 -23.01 -9.23 7.19
CA LEU A 73 -21.79 -9.66 6.50
C LEU A 73 -21.46 -8.79 5.28
N LYS A 74 -22.45 -8.42 4.48
CA LYS A 74 -22.27 -7.50 3.35
C LYS A 74 -21.74 -6.14 3.83
N ASN A 75 -22.32 -5.60 4.90
CA ASN A 75 -21.91 -4.31 5.46
C ASN A 75 -20.49 -4.37 6.00
N ILE A 76 -20.14 -5.41 6.78
CA ILE A 76 -18.78 -5.62 7.29
C ILE A 76 -17.78 -5.72 6.15
N LYS A 77 -18.10 -6.49 5.10
CA LYS A 77 -17.26 -6.62 3.91
C LYS A 77 -17.03 -5.26 3.26
N ARG A 78 -18.09 -4.51 2.98
CA ARG A 78 -18.02 -3.18 2.37
C ARG A 78 -17.18 -2.22 3.20
N ASP A 79 -17.38 -2.19 4.51
CA ASP A 79 -16.64 -1.32 5.42
C ASP A 79 -15.14 -1.70 5.47
N PHE A 80 -14.83 -2.99 5.37
CA PHE A 80 -13.46 -3.48 5.32
C PHE A 80 -12.78 -3.18 3.98
N ASP A 81 -13.45 -3.41 2.85
CA ASP A 81 -12.98 -3.04 1.51
C ASP A 81 -12.71 -1.52 1.45
N THR A 82 -13.64 -0.71 1.95
CA THR A 82 -13.47 0.76 2.04
C THR A 82 -12.25 1.15 2.88
N LYS A 83 -11.96 0.42 3.96
CA LYS A 83 -10.75 0.67 4.77
C LYS A 83 -9.48 0.29 4.02
N ILE A 84 -9.48 -0.83 3.29
CA ILE A 84 -8.36 -1.22 2.43
C ILE A 84 -8.10 -0.12 1.41
N ASP A 85 -9.13 0.32 0.69
CA ASP A 85 -9.00 1.36 -0.34
C ASP A 85 -8.40 2.66 0.23
N ASN A 86 -8.93 3.14 1.36
CA ASN A 86 -8.42 4.34 2.03
C ASN A 86 -6.95 4.21 2.47
N VAL A 87 -6.54 3.04 2.96
CA VAL A 87 -5.16 2.80 3.38
C VAL A 87 -4.25 2.68 2.16
N SER A 88 -4.68 1.95 1.12
CA SER A 88 -3.97 1.81 -0.15
C SER A 88 -3.76 3.15 -0.84
N GLU A 89 -4.73 4.07 -0.78
CA GLU A 89 -4.60 5.44 -1.28
C GLU A 89 -3.52 6.21 -0.49
N LYS A 90 -3.55 6.16 0.85
CA LYS A 90 -2.54 6.82 1.69
C LYS A 90 -1.13 6.28 1.43
N VAL A 91 -0.99 4.96 1.26
CA VAL A 91 0.28 4.33 0.90
C VAL A 91 0.75 4.80 -0.48
N SER A 92 -0.15 4.87 -1.46
CA SER A 92 0.16 5.36 -2.82
C SER A 92 0.63 6.81 -2.81
N ASN A 93 -0.07 7.69 -2.08
CA ASN A 93 0.33 9.08 -1.90
C ASN A 93 1.71 9.20 -1.25
N LYS A 94 2.02 8.34 -0.26
CA LYS A 94 3.33 8.35 0.37
C LYS A 94 4.44 7.86 -0.56
N ILE A 95 4.17 6.85 -1.40
CA ILE A 95 5.10 6.40 -2.44
C ILE A 95 5.42 7.55 -3.38
N HIS A 96 4.41 8.26 -3.90
CA HIS A 96 4.61 9.41 -4.80
C HIS A 96 5.42 10.54 -4.16
N GLU A 97 5.18 10.85 -2.88
CA GLU A 97 5.97 11.84 -2.14
C GLU A 97 7.46 11.42 -2.08
N LEU A 98 7.75 10.16 -1.80
CA LEU A 98 9.12 9.64 -1.74
C LEU A 98 9.79 9.60 -3.12
N GLU A 99 9.05 9.27 -4.18
CA GLU A 99 9.52 9.33 -5.56
C GLU A 99 9.88 10.76 -5.97
N SER A 100 9.08 11.74 -5.56
CA SER A 100 9.38 13.16 -5.79
C SER A 100 10.65 13.61 -5.05
N GLN A 101 10.82 13.21 -3.80
CA GLN A 101 12.04 13.48 -3.04
C GLN A 101 13.28 12.85 -3.69
N LYS A 102 13.14 11.59 -4.16
CA LYS A 102 14.20 10.89 -4.90
C LYS A 102 14.60 11.66 -6.16
N PHE A 103 13.63 12.09 -6.96
CA PHE A 103 13.90 12.89 -8.15
C PHE A 103 14.67 14.19 -7.83
N GLY A 104 14.33 14.85 -6.73
CA GLY A 104 15.08 16.01 -6.23
C GLY A 104 16.54 15.69 -5.91
N LEU A 105 16.81 14.55 -5.28
CA LEU A 105 18.17 14.10 -4.97
C LEU A 105 18.95 13.66 -6.21
N GLU A 106 18.30 13.03 -7.19
CA GLU A 106 18.92 12.69 -8.48
C GLU A 106 19.36 13.95 -9.25
N ASN A 107 18.53 14.99 -9.25
CA ASN A 107 18.91 16.29 -9.81
C ASN A 107 20.09 16.91 -9.06
N LYS A 108 20.10 16.86 -7.72
CA LYS A 108 21.24 17.29 -6.92
C LYS A 108 22.51 16.52 -7.28
N MET A 109 22.42 15.20 -7.48
CA MET A 109 23.54 14.36 -7.87
C MET A 109 24.11 14.77 -9.23
N ASN A 110 23.25 15.06 -10.21
CA ASN A 110 23.66 15.57 -11.53
C ASN A 110 24.38 16.92 -11.44
N LEU A 111 23.88 17.83 -10.58
CA LEU A 111 24.55 19.11 -10.33
C LEU A 111 25.93 18.93 -9.70
N LEU A 112 26.05 18.05 -8.70
CA LEU A 112 27.33 17.73 -8.07
C LEU A 112 28.32 17.11 -9.06
N LEU A 113 27.85 16.23 -9.95
CA LEU A 113 28.67 15.66 -11.02
C LEU A 113 29.22 16.74 -11.96
N ASN A 114 28.36 17.67 -12.40
CA ASN A 114 28.78 18.80 -13.22
C ASN A 114 29.79 19.71 -12.51
N GLN A 115 29.59 19.95 -11.21
CA GLN A 115 30.55 20.69 -10.38
C GLN A 115 31.89 19.96 -10.26
N LEU A 116 31.88 18.64 -10.10
CA LEU A 116 33.10 17.84 -10.03
C LEU A 116 33.92 17.95 -11.33
N LEU A 117 33.25 17.84 -12.48
CA LEU A 117 33.87 17.92 -13.82
C LEU A 117 34.48 19.30 -14.11
N THR A 118 33.87 20.37 -13.59
CA THR A 118 34.31 21.75 -13.83
C THR A 118 35.29 22.27 -12.77
N THR A 119 35.49 21.54 -11.67
CA THR A 119 36.43 21.91 -10.61
C THR A 119 37.87 21.56 -11.01
N LYS A 120 38.69 22.58 -11.23
CA LYS A 120 40.14 22.41 -11.46
C LYS A 120 40.83 21.86 -10.22
N GLU A 121 41.82 20.98 -10.41
CA GLU A 121 42.74 20.56 -9.35
C GLU A 121 43.53 21.77 -8.84
N LYS A 122 43.61 21.90 -7.52
CA LYS A 122 44.60 22.74 -6.85
C LYS A 122 45.78 21.85 -6.48
#